data_AF-A0A7S0D653-F1
#
_entry.id   AF-A0A7S0D653-F1
#
_cell.length_a   1.000
_cell.length_b   1.000
_cell.length_c   1.000
_cell.angle_alpha   90.00
_cell.angle_beta   90.00
_cell.angle_gamma   90.00
#
_symmetry.space_group_name_H-M   'P 1'
#
loop_
_entity.id
_entity.type
_entity.pdbx_description
1 polymer ?
#
loop_
_entity_poly.entity_id
_entity_poly.type
_entity_poly.pdbx_seq_one_letter_code
_entity_poly.pdbx_strand_id
1 'polypeptide(L)'
;MFVITDRVRITFFVFQLLQRFEYFHKNPVLTANHDLAKTVAKAIRTEMKSDFFWSLNFQPQFYADLFYNGLLPIAVRLDGFPTPRHFGRLFPKLPETAKKSGGLVINMPKLHVQRCVVCDFSWIHVKKSVRKKAKRYNVSFDIAWEEVVKGLIEQHGQNWLYDPVVETFLLLHRKPLKKCSLKSSGNKKPISDENGAFISVHSVELWEEGKLVAGELGYSVGSVYTSLTGFRSKDCTGSIQMLAMAGMLKQLGYSMWDLGMALPYKLELGAKNFPRAEFIALLRTLRDRPPKPHLDEQSVIKTKFGIMSVQSGKKFNARWAIDLLRDKESNLAGDFKTATSKGTSKAESSDSKNRKNSTVKGTPETHTSSSKKSKVRKKKRKKANSNSSLGVKEQDQLETDEKD
;
A
#
# COMPACT_ATOMS: atom_id res chain seq x y z
N MET A 1 12.71 9.35 -47.42
CA MET A 1 13.09 9.46 -45.99
C MET A 1 11.89 9.01 -45.17
N PHE A 2 11.93 7.84 -44.52
CA PHE A 2 10.79 7.38 -43.71
C PHE A 2 10.66 8.23 -42.44
N VAL A 3 9.53 8.92 -42.27
CA VAL A 3 9.25 9.68 -41.06
C VAL A 3 8.84 8.70 -39.96
N ILE A 4 9.78 8.40 -39.05
CA ILE A 4 9.47 7.59 -37.87
C ILE A 4 8.56 8.41 -36.94
N THR A 5 7.34 7.91 -36.72
CA THR A 5 6.37 8.53 -35.82
C THR A 5 6.73 8.29 -34.35
N ASP A 6 6.20 9.11 -33.45
CA ASP A 6 6.43 8.95 -32.01
C ASP A 6 5.86 7.65 -31.45
N ARG A 7 4.78 7.13 -32.04
CA ARG A 7 4.26 5.79 -31.71
C ARG A 7 5.29 4.71 -31.97
N VAL A 8 5.96 4.74 -33.13
CA VAL A 8 7.00 3.76 -33.46
C VAL A 8 8.18 3.87 -32.50
N ARG A 9 8.60 5.08 -32.12
CA ARG A 9 9.67 5.30 -31.13
C ARG A 9 9.31 4.77 -29.74
N ILE A 10 8.07 4.98 -29.29
CA ILE A 10 7.58 4.46 -28.00
C ILE A 10 7.55 2.93 -28.03
N THR A 11 7.01 2.33 -29.09
CA THR A 11 6.97 0.87 -29.25
C THR A 11 8.37 0.27 -29.23
N PHE A 12 9.33 0.87 -29.96
CA PHE A 12 10.71 0.42 -29.97
C PHE A 12 11.37 0.53 -28.60
N PHE A 13 11.13 1.63 -27.87
CA PHE A 13 11.64 1.80 -26.51
C PHE A 13 11.09 0.74 -25.54
N VAL A 14 9.78 0.50 -25.56
CA VAL A 14 9.14 -0.54 -24.74
C VAL A 14 9.66 -1.93 -25.13
N PHE A 15 9.87 -2.17 -26.42
CA PHE A 15 10.46 -3.43 -26.89
C PHE A 15 11.88 -3.63 -26.35
N GLN A 16 12.74 -2.61 -26.37
CA GLN A 16 14.09 -2.68 -25.79
C GLN A 16 14.06 -2.94 -24.28
N LEU A 17 13.12 -2.30 -23.55
CA LEU A 17 12.92 -2.53 -22.13
C LEU A 17 12.57 -4.01 -21.87
N LEU A 18 11.60 -4.53 -22.61
CA LEU A 18 11.18 -5.92 -22.49
C LEU A 18 12.30 -6.88 -22.87
N GLN A 19 13.05 -6.64 -23.96
CA GLN A 19 14.16 -7.51 -24.35
C GLN A 19 15.25 -7.61 -23.27
N ARG A 20 15.51 -6.52 -22.55
CA ARG A 20 16.60 -6.47 -21.56
C ARG A 20 16.18 -6.99 -20.19
N PHE A 21 14.91 -6.90 -19.82
CA PHE A 21 14.43 -7.23 -18.48
C PHE A 21 13.23 -8.18 -18.54
N GLU A 22 13.48 -9.47 -18.32
CA GLU A 22 12.46 -10.53 -18.33
C GLU A 22 11.33 -10.27 -17.32
N TYR A 23 11.65 -9.61 -16.21
CA TYR A 23 10.69 -9.27 -15.15
C TYR A 23 9.45 -8.52 -15.66
N PHE A 24 9.60 -7.61 -16.63
CA PHE A 24 8.46 -6.85 -17.17
C PHE A 24 7.56 -7.67 -18.11
N HIS A 25 8.02 -8.81 -18.61
CA HIS A 25 7.16 -9.74 -19.37
C HIS A 25 6.15 -10.44 -18.48
N LYS A 26 6.53 -10.71 -17.22
CA LYS A 26 5.71 -11.47 -16.26
C LYS A 26 4.68 -10.60 -15.56
N ASN A 27 4.77 -9.28 -15.68
CA ASN A 27 3.92 -8.32 -14.99
C ASN A 27 3.11 -7.49 -16.00
N PRO A 28 1.79 -7.33 -15.83
CA PRO A 28 0.99 -6.56 -16.78
C PRO A 28 1.33 -5.07 -16.74
N VAL A 29 1.34 -4.43 -17.91
CA VAL A 29 1.53 -2.98 -18.03
C VAL A 29 0.24 -2.22 -17.69
N LEU A 30 0.36 -1.08 -17.00
CA LEU A 30 -0.72 -0.13 -16.78
C LEU A 30 -0.43 1.19 -17.48
N THR A 31 -1.47 1.78 -18.06
CA THR A 31 -1.42 3.09 -18.73
C THR A 31 -2.66 3.89 -18.35
N ALA A 32 -2.65 5.20 -18.61
CA ALA A 32 -3.81 6.07 -18.36
C ALA A 32 -5.09 5.71 -19.14
N ASN A 33 -5.00 4.80 -20.13
CA ASN A 33 -6.15 4.33 -20.91
C ASN A 33 -6.81 3.09 -20.32
N HIS A 34 -6.18 2.45 -19.34
CA HIS A 34 -6.75 1.27 -18.69
C HIS A 34 -7.84 1.69 -17.70
N ASP A 35 -8.93 0.94 -17.71
CA ASP A 35 -9.93 0.95 -16.65
C ASP A 35 -9.40 0.12 -15.47
N LEU A 36 -8.82 0.79 -14.46
CA LEU A 36 -8.19 0.12 -13.33
C LEU A 36 -9.18 -0.74 -12.53
N ALA A 37 -10.46 -0.36 -12.45
CA ALA A 37 -11.46 -1.16 -11.74
C ALA A 37 -11.67 -2.52 -12.43
N LYS A 38 -11.74 -2.51 -13.77
CA LYS A 38 -11.79 -3.75 -14.56
C LYS A 38 -10.49 -4.53 -14.50
N THR A 39 -9.34 -3.85 -14.52
CA THR A 39 -8.03 -4.51 -14.43
C THR A 39 -7.86 -5.23 -13.09
N VAL A 40 -8.20 -4.59 -11.97
CA VAL A 40 -8.19 -5.22 -10.64
C VAL A 40 -9.18 -6.38 -10.56
N ALA A 41 -10.40 -6.22 -11.10
CA ALA A 41 -11.37 -7.32 -11.15
C ALA A 41 -10.87 -8.52 -11.96
N LYS A 42 -10.19 -8.27 -13.10
CA LYS A 42 -9.56 -9.31 -13.91
C LYS A 42 -8.44 -10.00 -13.11
N ALA A 43 -7.56 -9.25 -12.47
CA ALA A 43 -6.46 -9.80 -11.68
C ALA A 43 -6.92 -10.69 -10.52
N ILE A 44 -8.05 -10.34 -9.88
CA ILE A 44 -8.70 -11.19 -8.87
C ILE A 44 -9.27 -12.46 -9.52
N ARG A 45 -10.06 -12.31 -10.59
CA ARG A 45 -10.70 -13.45 -11.27
C ARG A 45 -9.70 -14.46 -11.84
N THR A 46 -8.55 -14.00 -12.31
CA THR A 46 -7.49 -14.86 -12.86
C THR A 46 -6.47 -15.28 -11.81
N GLU A 47 -6.72 -15.01 -10.53
CA GLU A 47 -5.82 -15.35 -9.41
C GLU A 47 -4.36 -14.97 -9.69
N MET A 48 -4.15 -13.73 -10.16
CA MET A 48 -2.82 -13.25 -10.55
C MET A 48 -1.84 -13.43 -9.40
N LYS A 49 -0.85 -14.32 -9.58
CA LYS A 49 0.11 -14.67 -8.53
C LYS A 49 1.10 -13.55 -8.23
N SER A 50 1.44 -12.73 -9.23
CA SER A 50 2.27 -11.55 -9.02
C SER A 50 1.51 -10.50 -8.22
N ASP A 51 2.26 -9.74 -7.41
CA ASP A 51 1.78 -8.53 -6.77
C ASP A 51 1.88 -7.30 -7.68
N PHE A 52 2.62 -7.38 -8.79
CA PHE A 52 3.08 -6.19 -9.48
C PHE A 52 2.46 -5.99 -10.86
N PHE A 53 2.18 -4.72 -11.12
CA PHE A 53 2.07 -4.14 -12.45
C PHE A 53 3.27 -3.24 -12.70
N TRP A 54 3.45 -2.77 -13.93
CA TRP A 54 4.44 -1.72 -14.21
C TRP A 54 3.85 -0.61 -15.10
N SER A 55 4.38 0.60 -14.97
CA SER A 55 3.93 1.78 -15.70
C SER A 55 5.04 2.82 -15.84
N LEU A 56 4.95 3.62 -16.90
CA LEU A 56 5.76 4.83 -17.08
C LEU A 56 5.01 6.10 -16.65
N ASN A 57 3.88 5.96 -15.96
CA ASN A 57 3.00 7.07 -15.60
C ASN A 57 3.15 7.46 -14.13
N PHE A 58 3.52 8.72 -13.90
CA PHE A 58 3.68 9.37 -12.60
C PHE A 58 2.77 10.60 -12.47
N GLN A 59 1.65 10.63 -13.17
CA GLN A 59 0.72 11.75 -13.05
C GLN A 59 -0.10 11.64 -11.75
N PRO A 60 -0.34 12.75 -11.03
CA PRO A 60 -1.15 12.75 -9.80
C PRO A 60 -2.52 12.06 -9.97
N GLN A 61 -3.18 12.32 -11.11
CA GLN A 61 -4.46 11.70 -11.43
C GLN A 61 -4.37 10.17 -11.52
N PHE A 62 -3.30 9.65 -12.12
CA PHE A 62 -3.09 8.20 -12.24
C PHE A 62 -2.78 7.57 -10.88
N TYR A 63 -2.00 8.25 -10.03
CA TYR A 63 -1.73 7.79 -8.67
C TYR A 63 -3.01 7.78 -7.81
N ALA A 64 -3.85 8.80 -7.94
CA ALA A 64 -5.16 8.82 -7.31
C ALA A 64 -6.04 7.66 -7.80
N ASP A 65 -6.04 7.35 -9.10
CA ASP A 65 -6.72 6.17 -9.64
C ASP A 65 -6.16 4.84 -9.08
N LEU A 66 -4.84 4.74 -8.88
CA LEU A 66 -4.19 3.58 -8.25
C LEU A 66 -4.65 3.42 -6.80
N PHE A 67 -4.55 4.47 -5.99
CA PHE A 67 -5.00 4.50 -4.59
C PHE A 67 -6.47 4.11 -4.47
N TYR A 68 -7.32 4.70 -5.31
CA TYR A 68 -8.75 4.44 -5.32
C TYR A 68 -9.07 2.97 -5.62
N ASN A 69 -8.24 2.30 -6.42
CA ASN A 69 -8.39 0.88 -6.76
C ASN A 69 -7.54 -0.07 -5.92
N GLY A 70 -6.91 0.43 -4.84
CA GLY A 70 -6.21 -0.39 -3.85
C GLY A 70 -4.82 -0.85 -4.27
N LEU A 71 -4.22 -0.21 -5.30
CA LEU A 71 -2.83 -0.43 -5.69
C LEU A 71 -1.92 0.55 -4.93
N LEU A 72 -0.80 0.05 -4.41
CA LEU A 72 0.24 0.91 -3.82
C LEU A 72 1.27 1.25 -4.90
N PRO A 73 1.45 2.53 -5.27
CA PRO A 73 2.53 2.93 -6.15
C PRO A 73 3.86 2.81 -5.40
N ILE A 74 4.71 1.92 -5.88
CA ILE A 74 6.14 1.90 -5.56
C ILE A 74 6.92 2.12 -6.86
N ALA A 75 8.24 2.27 -6.83
CA ALA A 75 9.03 2.39 -8.05
C ALA A 75 10.34 1.61 -7.96
N VAL A 76 10.91 1.32 -9.12
CA VAL A 76 12.23 0.71 -9.28
C VAL A 76 13.06 1.58 -10.23
N ARG A 77 14.38 1.66 -10.01
CA ARG A 77 15.30 2.33 -10.94
C ARG A 77 16.10 1.31 -11.73
N LEU A 78 16.09 1.45 -13.05
CA LEU A 78 16.86 0.64 -13.97
C LEU A 78 18.18 1.34 -14.30
N ASP A 79 19.22 1.02 -13.53
CA ASP A 79 20.55 1.58 -13.72
C ASP A 79 21.16 1.16 -15.07
N GLY A 80 21.80 2.11 -15.76
CA GLY A 80 22.43 1.89 -17.06
C GLY A 80 21.44 1.61 -18.21
N PHE A 81 20.14 1.87 -18.02
CA PHE A 81 19.17 1.83 -19.11
C PHE A 81 19.14 3.18 -19.84
N PRO A 82 19.46 3.23 -21.15
CA PRO A 82 19.57 4.49 -21.88
C PRO A 82 18.19 5.14 -22.06
N THR A 83 18.05 6.40 -21.65
CA THR A 83 16.89 7.22 -22.00
C THR A 83 17.14 7.90 -23.36
N PRO A 84 16.26 7.72 -24.37
CA PRO A 84 16.43 8.35 -25.67
C PRO A 84 16.58 9.87 -25.63
N ARG A 85 17.31 10.48 -26.57
CA ARG A 85 17.45 11.96 -26.65
C ARG A 85 16.11 12.72 -26.72
N HIS A 86 15.05 12.10 -27.26
CA HIS A 86 13.71 12.69 -27.36
C HIS A 86 12.74 12.17 -26.28
N PHE A 87 13.24 11.53 -25.23
CA PHE A 87 12.42 10.82 -24.25
C PHE A 87 11.37 11.70 -23.58
N GLY A 88 11.70 12.97 -23.28
CA GLY A 88 10.72 13.94 -22.76
C GLY A 88 9.58 14.28 -23.73
N ARG A 89 9.84 14.29 -25.05
CA ARG A 89 8.79 14.45 -26.06
C ARG A 89 7.92 13.21 -26.17
N LEU A 90 8.53 12.02 -26.09
CA LEU A 90 7.82 10.74 -26.21
C LEU A 90 6.97 10.43 -24.98
N PHE A 91 7.43 10.85 -23.81
CA PHE A 91 6.76 10.65 -22.52
C PHE A 91 6.63 11.99 -21.78
N PRO A 92 5.80 12.92 -22.28
CA PRO A 92 5.67 14.27 -21.70
C PRO A 92 5.06 14.26 -20.30
N LYS A 93 4.48 13.12 -19.90
CA LYS A 93 3.89 12.88 -18.58
C LYS A 93 4.88 12.24 -17.58
N LEU A 94 6.10 11.97 -18.02
CA LEU A 94 7.17 11.45 -17.16
C LEU A 94 7.97 12.63 -16.59
N PRO A 95 8.06 12.79 -15.26
CA PRO A 95 8.79 13.88 -14.64
C PRO A 95 10.26 13.90 -15.04
N GLU A 96 10.86 15.09 -15.12
CA GLU A 96 12.26 15.26 -15.50
C GLU A 96 13.23 14.59 -14.52
N THR A 97 12.83 14.48 -13.26
CA THR A 97 13.57 13.75 -12.23
C THR A 97 13.61 12.24 -12.44
N ALA A 98 12.66 11.68 -13.19
CA ALA A 98 12.72 10.27 -13.62
C ALA A 98 13.86 10.02 -14.63
N LYS A 99 14.48 11.10 -15.14
CA LYS A 99 15.53 11.11 -16.16
C LYS A 99 16.91 11.47 -15.58
N LYS A 100 17.02 11.91 -14.31
CA LYS A 100 18.28 12.41 -13.75
C LYS A 100 19.29 11.26 -13.56
N SER A 101 20.45 11.43 -14.20
CA SER A 101 21.76 10.78 -14.01
C SER A 101 21.77 9.29 -13.64
N GLY A 102 21.72 8.42 -14.65
CA GLY A 102 22.25 7.04 -14.55
C GLY A 102 21.25 5.90 -14.74
N GLY A 103 19.94 6.16 -14.82
CA GLY A 103 18.94 5.10 -15.01
C GLY A 103 17.53 5.61 -15.29
N LEU A 104 16.60 4.67 -15.55
CA LEU A 104 15.17 4.94 -15.77
C LEU A 104 14.36 4.52 -14.55
N VAL A 105 13.58 5.44 -13.97
CA VAL A 105 12.62 5.08 -12.91
C VAL A 105 11.32 4.58 -13.52
N ILE A 106 10.85 3.42 -13.08
CA ILE A 106 9.61 2.77 -13.49
C ILE A 106 8.67 2.66 -12.29
N ASN A 107 7.42 3.10 -12.48
CA ASN A 107 6.37 2.91 -11.48
C ASN A 107 5.94 1.44 -11.49
N MET A 108 5.85 0.85 -10.30
CA MET A 108 5.59 -0.56 -10.05
C MET A 108 4.35 -0.71 -9.15
N PRO A 109 3.12 -0.40 -9.64
CA PRO A 109 1.94 -0.48 -8.79
C PRO A 109 1.72 -1.89 -8.23
N LYS A 110 1.64 -1.98 -6.90
CA LYS A 110 1.56 -3.23 -6.15
C LYS A 110 0.13 -3.50 -5.66
N LEU A 111 -0.43 -4.62 -6.07
CA LEU A 111 -1.69 -5.18 -5.62
C LEU A 111 -1.42 -6.48 -4.85
N HIS A 112 -1.26 -6.39 -3.54
CA HIS A 112 -0.84 -7.55 -2.73
C HIS A 112 -1.81 -8.72 -2.83
N VAL A 113 -1.30 -9.96 -2.82
CA VAL A 113 -2.11 -11.18 -2.64
C VAL A 113 -2.76 -11.20 -1.25
N GLN A 114 -2.03 -10.72 -0.23
CA GLN A 114 -2.51 -10.59 1.15
C GLN A 114 -2.29 -9.15 1.63
N ARG A 115 -3.35 -8.51 2.12
CA ARG A 115 -3.30 -7.15 2.64
C ARG A 115 -3.47 -7.12 4.15
N CYS A 116 -2.56 -6.47 4.85
CA CYS A 116 -2.59 -6.33 6.30
C CYS A 116 -3.35 -5.07 6.67
N VAL A 117 -4.46 -5.20 7.39
CA VAL A 117 -5.37 -4.08 7.70
C VAL A 117 -5.91 -4.15 9.13
N VAL A 118 -6.31 -2.99 9.65
CA VAL A 118 -7.14 -2.84 10.86
C VAL A 118 -8.49 -2.28 10.41
N CYS A 119 -9.56 -3.07 10.57
CA CYS A 119 -10.93 -2.66 10.21
C CYS A 119 -11.78 -2.33 11.45
N ASP A 120 -11.23 -2.54 12.63
CA ASP A 120 -11.87 -2.28 13.91
C ASP A 120 -10.74 -1.92 14.90
N PHE A 121 -10.74 -0.67 15.36
CA PHE A 121 -9.69 -0.15 16.23
C PHE A 121 -9.70 -0.80 17.63
N SER A 122 -10.74 -1.56 17.99
CA SER A 122 -10.72 -2.40 19.19
C SER A 122 -9.73 -3.58 19.09
N TRP A 123 -9.27 -3.92 17.88
CA TRP A 123 -8.23 -4.93 17.69
C TRP A 123 -6.85 -4.43 18.16
N ILE A 124 -6.66 -3.11 18.28
CA ILE A 124 -5.36 -2.52 18.56
C ILE A 124 -4.87 -2.88 19.96
N HIS A 125 -3.72 -3.54 20.03
CA HIS A 125 -3.08 -3.91 21.28
C HIS A 125 -2.21 -2.78 21.84
N VAL A 126 -2.70 -2.09 22.87
CA VAL A 126 -1.98 -0.98 23.53
C VAL A 126 -1.02 -1.51 24.61
N LYS A 127 0.26 -1.67 24.26
CA LYS A 127 1.32 -2.03 25.23
C LYS A 127 1.47 -0.94 26.31
N LYS A 128 1.29 -1.31 27.60
CA LYS A 128 1.33 -0.37 28.75
C LYS A 128 2.61 0.46 28.82
N SER A 129 3.76 -0.15 28.50
CA SER A 129 5.07 0.50 28.50
C SER A 129 5.18 1.60 27.44
N VAL A 130 4.75 1.30 26.21
CA VAL A 130 4.72 2.26 25.08
C VAL A 130 3.80 3.44 25.41
N ARG A 131 2.59 3.13 25.89
CA ARG A 131 1.61 4.11 26.36
C ARG A 131 2.22 5.03 27.42
N LYS A 132 2.95 4.52 28.42
CA LYS A 132 3.58 5.33 29.48
C LYS A 132 4.60 6.32 28.91
N LYS A 133 5.42 5.89 27.95
CA LYS A 133 6.45 6.72 27.29
C LYS A 133 5.84 7.81 26.41
N ALA A 134 4.67 7.57 25.80
CA ALA A 134 4.02 8.49 24.87
C ALA A 134 3.72 9.89 25.42
N LYS A 135 3.72 10.10 26.75
CA LYS A 135 3.45 11.41 27.38
C LYS A 135 4.40 12.53 26.93
N ARG A 136 5.64 12.18 26.57
CA ARG A 136 6.66 13.14 26.13
C ARG A 136 6.59 13.50 24.65
N TYR A 137 5.71 12.83 23.91
CA TYR A 137 5.64 12.96 22.46
C TYR A 137 4.37 13.67 22.03
N ASN A 138 4.43 14.31 20.87
CA ASN A 138 3.25 14.83 20.20
C ASN A 138 3.16 14.31 18.77
N VAL A 139 1.94 14.04 18.30
CA VAL A 139 1.65 13.70 16.91
C VAL A 139 1.11 14.92 16.17
N SER A 140 1.48 15.10 14.90
CA SER A 140 0.85 16.07 13.99
C SER A 140 0.67 15.46 12.60
N PHE A 141 0.01 16.24 11.74
CA PHE A 141 -0.31 15.87 10.38
C PHE A 141 -0.02 17.05 9.46
N ASP A 142 0.64 16.79 8.33
CA ASP A 142 0.80 17.73 7.23
C ASP A 142 1.49 19.04 7.62
N ILE A 143 2.52 18.98 8.47
CA ILE A 143 3.29 20.18 8.88
C ILE A 143 4.79 20.11 8.59
N ALA A 144 5.35 18.93 8.34
CA ALA A 144 6.79 18.79 8.10
C ALA A 144 7.10 17.80 6.97
N TRP A 145 6.40 17.94 5.83
CA TRP A 145 6.56 17.09 4.65
C TRP A 145 8.03 16.87 4.27
N GLU A 146 8.79 17.96 4.12
CA GLU A 146 10.19 17.92 3.69
C GLU A 146 11.09 17.20 4.70
N GLU A 147 10.88 17.41 6.00
CA GLU A 147 11.63 16.73 7.06
C GLU A 147 11.29 15.23 7.12
N VAL A 148 10.03 14.87 6.88
CA VAL A 148 9.60 13.47 6.82
C VAL A 148 10.22 12.75 5.62
N VAL A 149 10.15 13.34 4.42
CA VAL A 149 10.78 12.77 3.21
C VAL A 149 12.29 12.62 3.42
N LYS A 150 12.94 13.63 4.03
CA LYS A 150 14.37 13.56 4.35
C LYS A 150 14.67 12.40 5.30
N GLY A 151 13.94 12.28 6.41
CA GLY A 151 14.14 11.19 7.38
C GLY A 151 13.92 9.79 6.79
N LEU A 152 12.95 9.65 5.86
CA LEU A 152 12.73 8.42 5.11
C LEU A 152 13.92 8.05 4.24
N ILE A 153 14.45 9.01 3.48
CA ILE A 153 15.59 8.79 2.58
C ILE A 153 16.87 8.53 3.38
N GLU A 154 17.06 9.20 4.51
CA GLU A 154 18.22 8.98 5.39
C GLU A 154 18.20 7.58 6.02
N GLN A 155 17.03 7.08 6.44
CA GLN A 155 16.93 5.76 7.07
C GLN A 155 16.96 4.61 6.06
N HIS A 156 16.24 4.74 4.94
CA HIS A 156 15.99 3.63 4.01
C HIS A 156 16.68 3.79 2.65
N GLY A 157 17.38 4.90 2.42
CA GLY A 157 17.78 5.32 1.08
C GLY A 157 16.57 5.73 0.24
N GLN A 158 16.78 5.94 -1.06
CA GLN A 158 15.66 6.18 -1.98
C GLN A 158 14.76 4.95 -2.11
N ASN A 159 15.33 3.74 -2.10
CA ASN A 159 14.64 2.46 -2.26
C ASN A 159 13.56 2.48 -3.36
N TRP A 160 12.29 2.70 -3.01
CA TRP A 160 11.19 2.87 -3.96
C TRP A 160 10.65 4.30 -4.07
N LEU A 161 10.98 5.16 -3.12
CA LEU A 161 10.53 6.55 -2.99
C LEU A 161 11.45 7.49 -3.79
N TYR A 162 11.66 7.17 -5.07
CA TYR A 162 12.44 8.02 -5.99
C TYR A 162 11.73 9.35 -6.25
N ASP A 163 12.50 10.36 -6.68
CA ASP A 163 12.04 11.73 -6.94
C ASP A 163 10.69 11.84 -7.69
N PRO A 164 10.41 11.07 -8.77
CA PRO A 164 9.10 11.16 -9.45
C PRO A 164 7.92 10.76 -8.57
N VAL A 165 8.13 9.80 -7.65
CA VAL A 165 7.13 9.37 -6.68
C VAL A 165 6.92 10.48 -5.65
N VAL A 166 8.01 11.02 -5.09
CA VAL A 166 7.98 12.12 -4.11
C VAL A 166 7.27 13.35 -4.68
N GLU A 167 7.59 13.74 -5.91
CA GLU A 167 6.93 14.85 -6.61
C GLU A 167 5.43 14.62 -6.79
N THR A 168 5.05 13.42 -7.23
CA THR A 168 3.63 13.07 -7.43
C THR A 168 2.88 13.10 -6.11
N PHE A 169 3.49 12.55 -5.06
CA PHE A 169 2.95 12.56 -3.71
C PHE A 169 2.82 13.98 -3.15
N LEU A 170 3.83 14.84 -3.34
CA LEU A 170 3.80 16.24 -2.94
C LEU A 170 2.69 17.02 -3.64
N LEU A 171 2.45 16.76 -4.93
CA LEU A 171 1.35 17.37 -5.68
C LEU A 171 -0.02 16.95 -5.11
N LEU A 172 -0.19 15.68 -4.76
CA LEU A 172 -1.42 15.18 -4.15
C LEU A 172 -1.61 15.64 -2.68
N HIS A 173 -0.50 15.84 -1.97
CA HIS A 173 -0.49 16.43 -0.62
C HIS A 173 -0.92 17.90 -0.65
N ARG A 174 -0.36 18.70 -1.57
CA ARG A 174 -0.71 20.13 -1.71
C ARG A 174 -2.09 20.36 -2.29
N LYS A 175 -2.54 19.48 -3.19
CA LYS A 175 -3.80 19.60 -3.90
C LYS A 175 -4.53 18.25 -3.96
N PRO A 176 -5.31 17.92 -2.91
CA PRO A 176 -6.15 16.74 -2.90
C PRO A 176 -7.09 16.69 -4.12
N LEU A 177 -7.29 15.50 -4.66
CA LEU A 177 -8.17 15.30 -5.81
C LEU A 177 -9.56 14.85 -5.37
N LYS A 178 -10.61 15.50 -5.89
CA LYS A 178 -11.99 15.07 -5.71
C LYS A 178 -12.28 13.84 -6.56
N LYS A 179 -13.06 12.90 -6.03
CA LYS A 179 -13.57 11.73 -6.77
C LYS A 179 -14.20 12.08 -8.12
N CYS A 180 -14.95 13.18 -8.22
CA CYS A 180 -15.63 13.61 -9.45
C CYS A 180 -14.68 13.85 -10.64
N SER A 181 -13.39 14.04 -10.37
CA SER A 181 -12.34 14.21 -11.39
C SER A 181 -11.74 12.88 -11.87
N LEU A 182 -12.01 11.77 -11.18
CA LEU A 182 -11.65 10.42 -11.63
C LEU A 182 -12.66 10.02 -12.71
N LYS A 183 -12.17 9.65 -13.90
CA LYS A 183 -13.02 9.18 -15.01
C LYS A 183 -13.77 7.94 -14.53
N SER A 184 -15.05 8.10 -14.20
CA SER A 184 -15.88 6.96 -13.82
C SER A 184 -15.93 5.98 -14.98
N SER A 185 -15.48 4.75 -14.71
CA SER A 185 -15.86 3.60 -15.50
C SER A 185 -17.37 3.41 -15.34
N GLY A 186 -18.11 3.78 -16.39
CA GLY A 186 -19.55 3.57 -16.51
C GLY A 186 -20.38 4.83 -16.34
N ASN A 187 -21.35 5.00 -17.24
CA ASN A 187 -22.44 5.98 -17.24
C ASN A 187 -23.28 5.93 -15.95
N LYS A 188 -22.72 6.39 -14.82
CA LYS A 188 -23.50 6.75 -13.65
C LYS A 188 -23.35 8.26 -13.48
N LYS A 189 -24.50 8.95 -13.36
CA LYS A 189 -24.55 10.37 -13.03
C LYS A 189 -23.57 10.64 -11.87
N PRO A 190 -22.81 11.75 -11.91
CA PRO A 190 -22.04 12.17 -10.76
C PRO A 190 -23.00 12.25 -9.56
N ILE A 191 -22.69 11.51 -8.50
CA ILE A 191 -23.34 11.73 -7.21
C ILE A 191 -23.05 13.19 -6.88
N SER A 192 -24.09 13.98 -6.61
CA SER A 192 -24.00 15.37 -6.19
C SER A 192 -23.30 15.43 -4.83
N ASP A 193 -21.98 15.36 -4.85
CA ASP A 193 -21.13 15.18 -3.68
C ASP A 193 -20.63 16.55 -3.22
N GLU A 194 -21.51 17.31 -2.56
CA GLU A 194 -21.12 18.45 -1.74
C GLU A 194 -20.15 18.05 -0.59
N ASN A 195 -20.09 16.75 -0.27
CA ASN A 195 -19.20 16.11 0.71
C ASN A 195 -18.26 15.02 0.12
N GLY A 196 -17.95 15.10 -1.18
CA GLY A 196 -17.24 14.01 -1.89
C GLY A 196 -15.93 13.55 -1.25
N ALA A 197 -15.67 12.24 -1.32
CA ALA A 197 -14.41 11.65 -0.89
C ALA A 197 -13.23 12.27 -1.66
N PHE A 198 -12.26 12.79 -0.92
CA PHE A 198 -10.99 13.28 -1.45
C PHE A 198 -9.94 12.18 -1.42
N ILE A 199 -8.99 12.31 -2.34
CA ILE A 199 -7.77 11.52 -2.34
C ILE A 199 -6.61 12.48 -2.06
N SER A 200 -5.93 12.24 -0.95
CA SER A 200 -4.85 13.09 -0.46
C SER A 200 -3.70 12.25 0.05
N VAL A 201 -2.48 12.76 -0.10
CA VAL A 201 -1.29 12.18 0.52
C VAL A 201 -0.93 13.02 1.74
N HIS A 202 -0.52 12.37 2.82
CA HIS A 202 -0.29 12.99 4.11
C HIS A 202 1.11 12.69 4.62
N SER A 203 1.69 13.66 5.33
CA SER A 203 2.77 13.40 6.26
C SER A 203 2.20 13.29 7.67
N VAL A 204 2.73 12.36 8.45
CA VAL A 204 2.41 12.23 9.88
C VAL A 204 3.71 12.33 10.64
N GLU A 205 3.75 13.12 11.69
CA GLU A 205 4.97 13.42 12.42
C GLU A 205 4.83 13.08 13.90
N LEU A 206 5.89 12.53 14.48
CA LEU A 206 6.05 12.37 15.92
C LEU A 206 7.19 13.27 16.43
N TRP A 207 6.88 14.10 17.41
CA TRP A 207 7.78 15.09 17.97
C TRP A 207 8.15 14.76 19.42
N GLU A 208 9.42 14.96 19.79
CA GLU A 208 9.90 15.00 21.17
C GLU A 208 10.63 16.33 21.37
N GLU A 209 10.18 17.17 22.32
CA GLU A 209 10.83 18.46 22.62
C GLU A 209 11.08 19.34 21.38
N GLY A 210 10.10 19.37 20.47
CA GLY A 210 10.17 20.16 19.24
C GLY A 210 10.98 19.52 18.10
N LYS A 211 11.66 18.39 18.32
CA LYS A 211 12.41 17.66 17.29
C LYS A 211 11.58 16.54 16.68
N LEU A 212 11.65 16.38 15.37
CA LEU A 212 11.05 15.25 14.65
C LEU A 212 11.83 13.97 14.98
N VAL A 213 11.15 12.97 15.55
CA VAL A 213 11.77 11.71 16.01
C VAL A 213 11.20 10.47 15.33
N ALA A 214 10.05 10.60 14.66
CA ALA A 214 9.53 9.62 13.74
C ALA A 214 8.59 10.34 12.77
N GLY A 215 8.36 9.73 11.61
CA GLY A 215 7.35 10.21 10.68
C GLY A 215 6.95 9.15 9.67
N GLU A 216 5.83 9.35 9.01
CA GLU A 216 5.39 8.50 7.89
C GLU A 216 4.75 9.31 6.76
N LEU A 217 4.80 8.73 5.57
CA LEU A 217 3.91 9.08 4.48
C LEU A 217 2.79 8.06 4.39
N GLY A 218 1.58 8.56 4.17
CA GLY A 218 0.40 7.75 3.90
C GLY A 218 -0.58 8.50 3.00
N TYR A 219 -1.70 7.88 2.66
CA TYR A 219 -2.74 8.54 1.87
C TYR A 219 -4.12 8.17 2.38
N SER A 220 -5.09 9.03 2.10
CA SER A 220 -6.50 8.80 2.40
C SER A 220 -7.32 8.64 1.12
N VAL A 221 -8.29 7.72 1.15
CA VAL A 221 -9.33 7.56 0.13
C VAL A 221 -10.65 7.25 0.85
N GLY A 222 -11.57 8.21 0.86
CA GLY A 222 -12.81 8.07 1.63
C GLY A 222 -12.50 7.81 3.11
N SER A 223 -13.11 6.78 3.70
CA SER A 223 -12.90 6.41 5.11
C SER A 223 -11.75 5.42 5.31
N VAL A 224 -10.83 5.34 4.35
CA VAL A 224 -9.63 4.49 4.40
C VAL A 224 -8.39 5.35 4.47
N TYR A 225 -7.50 5.03 5.41
CA TYR A 225 -6.14 5.57 5.45
C TYR A 225 -5.14 4.43 5.19
N THR A 226 -4.17 4.65 4.33
CA THR A 226 -3.11 3.69 4.01
C THR A 226 -1.75 4.26 4.41
N SER A 227 -1.05 3.60 5.34
CA SER A 227 0.35 3.90 5.64
C SER A 227 1.25 3.29 4.55
N LEU A 228 2.18 4.08 4.02
CA LEU A 228 3.09 3.65 2.96
C LEU A 228 4.49 3.34 3.49
N THR A 229 5.12 4.30 4.15
CA THR A 229 6.47 4.16 4.69
C THR A 229 6.69 5.10 5.85
N GLY A 230 7.50 4.67 6.82
CA GLY A 230 7.82 5.45 8.00
C GLY A 230 9.29 5.32 8.39
N PHE A 231 9.79 6.30 9.12
CA PHE A 231 11.12 6.31 9.72
C PHE A 231 11.00 6.57 11.22
N ARG A 232 12.05 6.23 11.98
CA ARG A 232 12.14 6.45 13.42
C ARG A 232 13.60 6.70 13.81
N SER A 233 13.83 7.65 14.71
CA SER A 233 15.18 8.00 15.16
C SER A 233 15.60 7.31 16.45
N LYS A 234 14.65 6.73 17.20
CA LYS A 234 14.89 6.08 18.50
C LYS A 234 13.95 4.89 18.71
N ASP A 235 14.37 3.96 19.58
CA ASP A 235 13.52 2.84 19.99
C ASP A 235 12.16 3.30 20.54
N CYS A 236 11.14 2.46 20.31
CA CYS A 236 9.75 2.68 20.69
C CYS A 236 9.03 3.83 19.97
N THR A 237 9.71 4.79 19.33
CA THR A 237 9.03 5.94 18.68
C THR A 237 8.12 5.50 17.53
N GLY A 238 8.52 4.52 16.72
CA GLY A 238 7.65 3.90 15.72
C GLY A 238 6.37 3.30 16.32
N SER A 239 6.48 2.54 17.41
CA SER A 239 5.30 1.99 18.10
C SER A 239 4.41 3.07 18.74
N ILE A 240 5.01 4.16 19.25
CA ILE A 240 4.25 5.31 19.78
C ILE A 240 3.49 5.98 18.63
N GLN A 241 4.13 6.24 17.49
CA GLN A 241 3.49 6.83 16.32
C GLN A 241 2.34 5.95 15.84
N MET A 242 2.54 4.64 15.69
CA MET A 242 1.47 3.73 15.24
C MET A 242 0.26 3.74 16.19
N LEU A 243 0.47 3.69 17.50
CA LEU A 243 -0.63 3.71 18.46
C LEU A 243 -1.33 5.07 18.51
N ALA A 244 -0.57 6.17 18.43
CA ALA A 244 -1.15 7.51 18.35
C ALA A 244 -1.96 7.67 17.06
N MET A 245 -1.44 7.19 15.94
CA MET A 245 -2.12 7.20 14.65
C MET A 245 -3.42 6.41 14.68
N ALA A 246 -3.41 5.20 15.25
CA ALA A 246 -4.62 4.40 15.44
C ALA A 246 -5.70 5.16 16.23
N GLY A 247 -5.32 5.84 17.32
CA GLY A 247 -6.24 6.65 18.11
C GLY A 247 -6.79 7.84 17.33
N MET A 248 -5.94 8.54 16.58
CA MET A 248 -6.37 9.66 15.72
C MET A 248 -7.31 9.18 14.61
N LEU A 249 -6.99 8.09 13.92
CA LEU A 249 -7.85 7.52 12.87
C LEU A 249 -9.20 7.09 13.42
N LYS A 250 -9.23 6.44 14.59
CA LYS A 250 -10.48 6.12 15.30
C LYS A 250 -11.29 7.40 15.53
N GLN A 251 -10.69 8.42 16.13
CA GLN A 251 -11.38 9.67 16.47
C GLN A 251 -11.89 10.43 15.24
N LEU A 252 -11.13 10.39 14.15
CA LEU A 252 -11.48 10.98 12.86
C LEU A 252 -12.54 10.16 12.11
N GLY A 253 -12.92 8.97 12.60
CA GLY A 253 -13.98 8.16 12.04
C GLY A 253 -13.58 7.40 10.78
N TYR A 254 -12.28 7.10 10.62
CA TYR A 254 -11.83 6.18 9.59
C TYR A 254 -12.35 4.78 9.90
N SER A 255 -12.71 4.04 8.86
CA SER A 255 -13.25 2.67 8.99
C SER A 255 -12.19 1.60 8.75
N MET A 256 -11.09 1.95 8.07
CA MET A 256 -10.00 1.02 7.80
C MET A 256 -8.66 1.74 7.80
N TRP A 257 -7.69 1.13 8.49
CA TRP A 257 -6.27 1.45 8.36
C TRP A 257 -5.56 0.33 7.60
N ASP A 258 -5.12 0.63 6.38
CA ASP A 258 -4.34 -0.26 5.54
C ASP A 258 -2.85 -0.08 5.83
N LEU A 259 -2.19 -1.19 6.18
CA LEU A 259 -0.78 -1.24 6.55
C LEU A 259 0.08 -1.92 5.47
N GLY A 260 -0.46 -2.20 4.28
CA GLY A 260 0.31 -2.82 3.20
C GLY A 260 0.50 -4.32 3.39
N MET A 261 1.75 -4.81 3.40
CA MET A 261 2.04 -6.23 3.68
C MET A 261 2.10 -6.54 5.17
N ALA A 262 1.90 -7.82 5.46
CA ALA A 262 2.01 -8.36 6.81
C ALA A 262 3.46 -8.34 7.30
N LEU A 263 3.66 -7.78 8.48
CA LEU A 263 4.92 -7.85 9.21
C LEU A 263 4.63 -8.20 10.68
N PRO A 264 5.57 -8.86 11.39
CA PRO A 264 5.32 -9.30 12.77
C PRO A 264 4.78 -8.19 13.67
N TYR A 265 5.36 -6.98 13.62
CA TYR A 265 4.92 -5.86 14.45
C TYR A 265 3.51 -5.34 14.10
N LYS A 266 3.07 -5.45 12.83
CA LYS A 266 1.71 -5.07 12.40
C LYS A 266 0.68 -6.06 12.95
N LEU A 267 1.02 -7.35 12.96
CA LEU A 267 0.18 -8.39 13.54
C LEU A 267 0.14 -8.30 15.07
N GLU A 268 1.27 -8.03 15.72
CA GLU A 268 1.33 -7.74 17.17
C GLU A 268 0.51 -6.51 17.57
N LEU A 269 0.43 -5.51 16.68
CA LEU A 269 -0.42 -4.35 16.86
C LEU A 269 -1.91 -4.72 16.83
N GLY A 270 -2.29 -5.85 16.22
CA GLY A 270 -3.68 -6.31 16.09
C GLY A 270 -4.23 -6.29 14.67
N ALA A 271 -3.41 -5.92 13.68
CA ALA A 271 -3.82 -5.99 12.27
C ALA A 271 -4.01 -7.44 11.83
N LYS A 272 -4.85 -7.63 10.82
CA LYS A 272 -5.20 -8.94 10.25
C LYS A 272 -4.92 -8.96 8.76
N ASN A 273 -4.61 -10.15 8.24
CA ASN A 273 -4.40 -10.35 6.82
C ASN A 273 -5.72 -10.69 6.13
N PHE A 274 -5.96 -10.02 5.01
CA PHE A 274 -7.10 -10.21 4.15
C PHE A 274 -6.62 -10.68 2.77
N PRO A 275 -7.22 -11.72 2.20
CA PRO A 275 -7.03 -12.05 0.79
C PRO A 275 -7.37 -10.85 -0.09
N ARG A 276 -6.62 -10.68 -1.19
CA ARG A 276 -6.80 -9.58 -2.16
C ARG A 276 -8.25 -9.33 -2.53
N ALA A 277 -9.01 -10.39 -2.79
CA ALA A 277 -10.41 -10.30 -3.18
C ALA A 277 -11.28 -9.65 -2.08
N GLU A 278 -11.09 -10.08 -0.82
CA GLU A 278 -11.81 -9.57 0.35
C GLU A 278 -11.40 -8.13 0.66
N PHE A 279 -10.11 -7.82 0.61
CA PHE A 279 -9.61 -6.45 0.78
C PHE A 279 -10.22 -5.50 -0.25
N ILE A 280 -10.21 -5.86 -1.54
CA ILE A 280 -10.76 -5.00 -2.60
C ILE A 280 -12.28 -4.88 -2.48
N ALA A 281 -12.99 -5.94 -2.09
CA ALA A 281 -14.42 -5.87 -1.81
C ALA A 281 -14.71 -4.86 -0.69
N LEU A 282 -13.98 -4.94 0.43
CA LEU A 282 -14.11 -4.02 1.55
C LEU A 282 -13.75 -2.58 1.14
N LEU A 283 -12.60 -2.37 0.50
CA LEU A 283 -12.16 -1.06 0.02
C LEU A 283 -13.23 -0.37 -0.82
N ARG A 284 -13.89 -1.11 -1.73
CA ARG A 284 -14.97 -0.56 -2.58
C ARG A 284 -16.17 -0.04 -1.78
N THR A 285 -16.44 -0.61 -0.60
CA THR A 285 -17.52 -0.12 0.27
C THR A 285 -17.14 1.16 1.01
N LEU A 286 -15.84 1.38 1.26
CA LEU A 286 -15.33 2.44 2.14
C LEU A 286 -14.76 3.66 1.37
N ARG A 287 -14.15 3.43 0.21
CA ARG A 287 -13.45 4.46 -0.59
C ARG A 287 -14.34 5.62 -1.08
N ASP A 288 -15.64 5.42 -1.02
CA ASP A 288 -16.67 6.38 -1.43
C ASP A 288 -17.38 7.05 -0.26
N ARG A 289 -17.06 6.68 0.98
CA ARG A 289 -17.69 7.23 2.19
C ARG A 289 -16.70 8.21 2.82
N PRO A 290 -17.08 9.44 3.17
CA PRO A 290 -16.23 10.25 4.03
C PRO A 290 -16.10 9.59 5.42
N PRO A 291 -14.98 9.79 6.14
CA PRO A 291 -14.90 9.38 7.54
C PRO A 291 -15.98 10.09 8.37
N LYS A 292 -16.39 9.50 9.50
CA LYS A 292 -17.44 10.06 10.38
C LYS A 292 -16.87 10.36 11.77
N PRO A 293 -16.31 11.56 12.00
CA PRO A 293 -15.63 11.90 13.25
C PRO A 293 -16.54 11.71 14.48
N HIS A 294 -15.95 11.28 15.59
CA HIS A 294 -16.63 11.12 16.88
C HIS A 294 -16.59 12.39 17.76
N LEU A 295 -15.99 13.47 17.27
CA LEU A 295 -16.03 14.78 17.93
C LEU A 295 -17.29 15.54 17.52
N ASP A 296 -17.85 16.35 18.43
CA ASP A 296 -18.92 17.30 18.10
C ASP A 296 -18.49 18.23 16.96
N GLU A 297 -19.41 18.68 16.09
CA GLU A 297 -19.10 19.52 14.92
C GLU A 297 -18.29 20.80 15.25
N GLN A 298 -18.36 21.29 16.49
CA GLN A 298 -17.58 22.43 16.98
C GLN A 298 -16.13 22.07 17.34
N SER A 299 -15.87 20.80 17.66
CA SER A 299 -14.55 20.21 17.95
C SER A 299 -13.93 19.56 16.71
N VAL A 300 -14.75 19.18 15.72
CA VAL A 300 -14.31 18.81 14.38
C VAL A 300 -13.84 20.06 13.67
N ILE A 301 -12.54 20.26 13.62
CA ILE A 301 -11.95 21.38 12.92
C ILE A 301 -12.18 21.14 11.42
N LYS A 302 -13.14 21.88 10.85
CA LYS A 302 -13.37 21.93 9.42
C LYS A 302 -12.16 22.54 8.73
N THR A 303 -11.64 21.83 7.74
CA THR A 303 -10.57 22.35 6.89
C THR A 303 -11.03 22.39 5.46
N LYS A 304 -10.24 23.08 4.64
CA LYS A 304 -10.58 23.43 3.26
C LYS A 304 -10.89 22.21 2.36
N PHE A 305 -10.55 20.97 2.77
CA PHE A 305 -10.60 19.76 1.93
C PHE A 305 -11.09 18.45 2.58
N GLY A 306 -11.65 18.45 3.80
CA GLY A 306 -12.31 17.26 4.38
C GLY A 306 -11.39 16.24 5.08
N ILE A 307 -11.76 15.96 6.34
CA ILE A 307 -11.55 14.80 7.25
C ILE A 307 -10.17 14.12 7.41
N MET A 308 -9.13 14.62 6.74
CA MET A 308 -7.82 14.71 7.40
C MET A 308 -7.37 16.15 7.33
N SER A 309 -7.90 16.94 8.24
CA SER A 309 -7.04 17.94 8.85
C SER A 309 -7.54 18.17 10.26
N VAL A 310 -6.91 17.44 11.15
CA VAL A 310 -6.57 18.01 12.44
C VAL A 310 -5.79 19.27 12.12
N GLN A 311 -6.25 20.46 12.56
CA GLN A 311 -5.69 21.78 12.19
C GLN A 311 -4.24 21.67 11.72
N SER A 312 -3.98 21.85 10.42
CA SER A 312 -2.60 21.94 9.93
C SER A 312 -1.87 22.94 10.83
N GLY A 313 -0.80 22.48 11.47
CA GLY A 313 -0.03 23.24 12.46
C GLY A 313 -0.17 22.77 13.92
N LYS A 314 -1.24 22.05 14.30
CA LYS A 314 -1.42 21.58 15.69
C LYS A 314 -0.69 20.28 15.95
N LYS A 315 -0.06 20.23 17.13
CA LYS A 315 0.56 19.04 17.72
C LYS A 315 -0.34 18.54 18.85
N PHE A 316 -0.65 17.26 18.84
CA PHE A 316 -1.51 16.58 19.83
C PHE A 316 -0.65 15.70 20.71
N ASN A 317 -0.88 15.70 22.01
CA ASN A 317 -0.13 14.81 22.89
C ASN A 317 -0.37 13.34 22.48
N ALA A 318 0.71 12.60 22.22
CA ALA A 318 0.62 11.24 21.71
C ALA A 318 -0.02 10.29 22.74
N ARG A 319 0.16 10.53 24.04
CA ARG A 319 -0.55 9.75 25.06
C ARG A 319 -2.05 10.00 25.02
N TRP A 320 -2.49 11.24 24.86
CA TRP A 320 -3.91 11.55 24.70
C TRP A 320 -4.49 10.81 23.48
N ALA A 321 -3.82 10.87 22.32
CA ALA A 321 -4.26 10.16 21.13
C ALA A 321 -4.40 8.64 21.36
N ILE A 322 -3.41 8.01 22.00
CA ILE A 322 -3.47 6.58 22.35
C ILE A 322 -4.63 6.27 23.31
N ASP A 323 -4.97 7.19 24.20
CA ASP A 323 -6.05 6.99 25.18
C ASP A 323 -7.43 6.92 24.53
N LEU A 324 -7.62 7.54 23.36
CA LEU A 324 -8.85 7.44 22.55
C LEU A 324 -9.20 6.00 22.15
N LEU A 325 -8.19 5.10 22.04
CA LEU A 325 -8.42 3.68 21.75
C LEU A 325 -9.12 2.95 22.90
N ARG A 326 -9.05 3.49 24.13
CA ARG A 326 -9.59 2.86 25.34
C ARG A 326 -11.02 3.28 25.65
N ASP A 327 -11.48 4.37 25.05
CA ASP A 327 -12.85 4.85 25.23
C ASP A 327 -13.83 3.88 24.56
N LYS A 328 -14.76 3.37 25.37
CA LYS A 328 -15.71 2.30 24.99
C LYS A 328 -16.89 2.81 24.15
N GLU A 329 -17.00 4.11 23.88
CA GLU A 329 -18.14 4.66 23.16
C GLU A 329 -18.03 4.49 21.64
N SER A 330 -18.99 3.71 21.13
CA SER A 330 -19.47 3.60 19.74
C SER A 330 -18.59 2.86 18.70
N ASN A 331 -18.52 1.54 18.83
CA ASN A 331 -18.17 0.68 17.68
C ASN A 331 -19.33 0.63 16.68
N LEU A 332 -19.11 1.16 15.47
CA LEU A 332 -19.87 0.80 14.25
C LEU A 332 -19.51 -0.65 13.85
N ALA A 333 -19.88 -1.62 14.69
CA ALA A 333 -19.77 -3.04 14.39
C ALA A 333 -20.92 -3.57 13.49
N GLY A 334 -21.73 -2.66 12.91
CA GLY A 334 -22.96 -3.01 12.17
C GLY A 334 -22.74 -3.51 10.74
N ASP A 335 -21.67 -3.11 10.07
CA ASP A 335 -21.58 -3.27 8.60
C ASP A 335 -20.81 -4.52 8.13
N PHE A 336 -20.12 -5.25 9.03
CA PHE A 336 -19.28 -6.39 8.61
C PHE A 336 -20.05 -7.71 8.48
N LYS A 337 -21.20 -7.88 9.17
CA LYS A 337 -21.96 -9.14 9.16
C LYS A 337 -22.89 -9.32 7.94
N THR A 338 -23.12 -8.29 7.14
CA THR A 338 -24.06 -8.34 6.00
C THR A 338 -23.41 -8.66 4.66
N ALA A 339 -22.07 -8.61 4.56
CA ALA A 339 -21.35 -8.87 3.31
C ALA A 339 -20.95 -10.34 3.11
N THR A 340 -20.87 -11.15 4.16
CA THR A 340 -20.41 -12.55 4.09
C THR A 340 -21.53 -13.59 4.00
N SER A 341 -22.80 -13.20 4.12
CA SER A 341 -23.95 -14.14 4.19
C SER A 341 -24.85 -14.18 2.95
N LYS A 342 -24.60 -13.37 1.90
CA LYS A 342 -25.34 -13.44 0.63
C LYS A 342 -24.46 -13.99 -0.48
N GLY A 343 -24.14 -15.28 -0.38
CA GLY A 343 -23.28 -15.95 -1.36
C GLY A 343 -23.47 -17.45 -1.48
N THR A 344 -24.54 -18.06 -0.95
CA THR A 344 -24.87 -19.47 -1.20
C THR A 344 -26.32 -19.75 -0.83
N SER A 345 -27.21 -19.79 -1.81
CA SER A 345 -28.41 -20.65 -1.85
C SER A 345 -29.29 -20.28 -3.05
N LYS A 346 -29.22 -21.10 -4.10
CA LYS A 346 -30.36 -21.58 -4.91
C LYS A 346 -29.83 -22.42 -6.07
N ALA A 347 -29.85 -23.73 -5.88
CA ALA A 347 -29.94 -24.73 -6.93
C ALA A 347 -30.41 -26.06 -6.30
N GLU A 348 -31.72 -26.17 -6.09
CA GLU A 348 -32.46 -27.44 -6.22
C GLU A 348 -32.60 -27.72 -7.72
N SER A 349 -32.82 -28.91 -8.28
CA SER A 349 -32.76 -30.32 -7.86
C SER A 349 -33.16 -31.13 -9.11
N SER A 350 -32.46 -32.21 -9.44
CA SER A 350 -32.88 -33.39 -10.24
C SER A 350 -31.60 -34.09 -10.71
N ASP A 351 -31.36 -35.40 -10.64
CA ASP A 351 -32.29 -36.52 -10.54
C ASP A 351 -31.52 -37.79 -10.12
N SER A 352 -32.21 -38.60 -9.32
CA SER A 352 -32.22 -40.05 -9.16
C SER A 352 -30.97 -40.97 -9.37
N LYS A 353 -30.81 -41.83 -8.34
CA LYS A 353 -30.68 -43.32 -8.38
C LYS A 353 -29.30 -44.00 -8.58
N ASN A 354 -28.85 -44.56 -7.45
CA ASN A 354 -28.74 -46.01 -7.19
C ASN A 354 -27.49 -46.77 -7.72
N ARG A 355 -26.59 -47.17 -6.81
CA ARG A 355 -26.23 -48.59 -6.57
C ARG A 355 -25.23 -48.79 -5.42
N LYS A 356 -25.51 -49.85 -4.67
CA LYS A 356 -24.75 -50.46 -3.56
C LYS A 356 -23.44 -51.11 -4.05
N ASN A 357 -22.40 -51.14 -3.21
CA ASN A 357 -21.88 -52.31 -2.47
C ASN A 357 -20.35 -52.32 -2.22
N SER A 358 -20.01 -53.03 -1.13
CA SER A 358 -18.75 -53.71 -0.75
C SER A 358 -17.56 -52.91 -0.20
N THR A 359 -17.51 -52.85 1.14
CA THR A 359 -16.48 -53.44 2.03
C THR A 359 -15.18 -53.96 1.40
N VAL A 360 -14.02 -53.59 1.96
CA VAL A 360 -13.01 -54.50 2.56
C VAL A 360 -12.06 -53.70 3.48
N LYS A 361 -11.74 -54.31 4.63
CA LYS A 361 -10.85 -53.89 5.72
C LYS A 361 -9.36 -54.01 5.36
N GLY A 362 -8.50 -53.24 6.06
CA GLY A 362 -7.07 -53.54 6.17
C GLY A 362 -6.27 -52.42 6.87
N THR A 363 -6.01 -52.58 8.16
CA THR A 363 -5.00 -51.88 8.98
C THR A 363 -4.03 -52.95 9.51
N PRO A 364 -2.98 -52.61 10.28
CA PRO A 364 -1.92 -51.60 10.09
C PRO A 364 -0.52 -52.21 10.33
N GLU A 365 0.59 -51.58 9.93
CA GLU A 365 1.88 -51.85 10.57
C GLU A 365 2.74 -50.60 10.76
N THR A 366 3.20 -50.46 12.00
CA THR A 366 4.17 -49.54 12.56
C THR A 366 5.59 -50.05 12.34
N HIS A 367 6.57 -49.17 12.09
CA HIS A 367 7.92 -49.38 12.63
C HIS A 367 8.68 -48.06 12.84
N THR A 368 9.15 -47.92 14.08
CA THR A 368 10.13 -46.98 14.61
C THR A 368 11.55 -47.25 14.08
N SER A 369 12.40 -46.23 13.93
CA SER A 369 13.64 -46.08 14.72
C SER A 369 14.58 -44.97 14.22
N SER A 370 15.34 -44.46 15.17
CA SER A 370 16.35 -43.40 15.14
C SER A 370 17.66 -43.75 14.42
N SER A 371 18.41 -42.75 13.94
CA SER A 371 19.65 -42.26 14.62
C SER A 371 20.66 -41.52 13.72
N LYS A 372 21.29 -40.50 14.34
CA LYS A 372 22.70 -40.05 14.27
C LYS A 372 23.34 -39.57 12.95
N LYS A 373 23.60 -38.24 12.97
CA LYS A 373 24.90 -37.55 12.77
C LYS A 373 25.94 -38.18 11.83
N SER A 374 26.36 -37.41 10.83
CA SER A 374 27.79 -37.22 10.53
C SER A 374 28.07 -35.89 9.82
N LYS A 375 29.08 -35.19 10.35
CA LYS A 375 29.73 -34.01 9.77
C LYS A 375 30.69 -34.48 8.68
N VAL A 376 30.67 -33.86 7.50
CA VAL A 376 31.82 -33.89 6.58
C VAL A 376 32.12 -32.48 6.08
N ARG A 377 33.27 -31.97 6.54
CA ARG A 377 34.00 -30.82 5.96
C ARG A 377 34.57 -31.24 4.61
N LYS A 378 34.30 -30.46 3.54
CA LYS A 378 35.17 -30.43 2.35
C LYS A 378 35.53 -28.98 2.02
N LYS A 379 36.79 -28.63 2.25
CA LYS A 379 37.50 -27.52 1.57
C LYS A 379 37.77 -27.95 0.13
N LYS A 380 37.48 -27.11 -0.87
CA LYS A 380 38.45 -26.70 -1.91
C LYS A 380 37.89 -25.68 -2.92
N ARG A 381 38.77 -24.71 -3.18
CA ARG A 381 39.05 -24.00 -4.44
C ARG A 381 38.10 -22.89 -4.91
N LYS A 382 38.60 -21.66 -4.70
CA LYS A 382 38.39 -20.49 -5.56
C LYS A 382 38.70 -20.87 -7.03
N LYS A 383 37.72 -20.67 -7.91
CA LYS A 383 37.93 -20.35 -9.32
C LYS A 383 37.04 -19.14 -9.61
N ALA A 384 37.68 -18.05 -10.01
CA ALA A 384 37.02 -16.90 -10.58
C ALA A 384 36.36 -17.33 -11.89
N ASN A 385 35.07 -17.08 -12.04
CA ASN A 385 34.42 -17.02 -13.33
C ASN A 385 33.41 -15.88 -13.27
N SER A 386 33.75 -14.81 -13.97
CA SER A 386 32.90 -13.65 -14.25
C SER A 386 31.78 -14.09 -15.18
N ASN A 387 30.57 -14.25 -14.64
CA ASN A 387 29.33 -14.18 -15.39
C ASN A 387 28.32 -13.42 -14.52
N SER A 388 27.86 -12.29 -15.03
CA SER A 388 26.95 -11.34 -14.40
C SER A 388 25.58 -11.97 -14.15
N SER A 389 25.39 -12.50 -12.94
CA SER A 389 24.08 -12.87 -12.37
C SER A 389 23.51 -11.68 -11.59
N LEU A 390 23.07 -10.64 -12.31
CA LEU A 390 22.24 -9.56 -11.79
C LEU A 390 20.82 -9.82 -12.30
N GLY A 391 19.94 -10.31 -11.43
CA GLY A 391 18.55 -10.64 -11.80
C GLY A 391 17.76 -11.36 -10.72
N VAL A 392 18.42 -11.90 -9.70
CA VAL A 392 17.75 -12.54 -8.54
C VAL A 392 17.85 -11.69 -7.26
N LYS A 393 18.80 -10.75 -7.18
CA LYS A 393 19.02 -9.92 -5.98
C LYS A 393 17.99 -8.81 -5.76
N GLU A 394 17.28 -8.35 -6.78
CA GLU A 394 16.29 -7.26 -6.65
C GLU A 394 14.95 -7.74 -6.08
N GLN A 395 14.65 -9.04 -6.17
CA GLN A 395 13.41 -9.60 -5.63
C GLN A 395 13.48 -9.69 -4.10
N ASP A 396 14.65 -10.04 -3.56
CA ASP A 396 14.90 -10.02 -2.11
C ASP A 396 15.00 -8.59 -1.56
N GLN A 397 15.57 -7.63 -2.30
CA GLN A 397 15.68 -6.23 -1.82
C GLN A 397 14.33 -5.52 -1.68
N LEU A 398 13.37 -5.79 -2.57
CA LEU A 398 11.99 -5.29 -2.43
C LEU A 398 11.22 -5.92 -1.25
N GLU A 399 11.68 -7.05 -0.71
CA GLU A 399 11.04 -7.77 0.41
C GLU A 399 11.77 -7.63 1.75
N THR A 400 13.08 -7.32 1.75
CA THR A 400 13.88 -7.14 2.98
C THR A 400 13.70 -5.77 3.62
N ASP A 401 13.39 -4.74 2.85
CA ASP A 401 13.48 -3.36 3.32
C ASP A 401 12.23 -2.87 4.08
N GLU A 402 11.22 -3.73 4.23
CA GLU A 402 10.10 -3.52 5.14
C GLU A 402 10.35 -4.10 6.55
N LYS A 403 11.49 -4.77 6.79
CA LYS A 403 11.68 -5.60 8.00
C LYS A 403 12.22 -4.93 9.26
N ASP A 404 12.60 -3.65 9.26
CA ASP A 404 13.19 -3.04 10.46
C ASP A 404 12.47 -1.81 11.02
#